data_AF-A0A6G3PXQ8-F1
#
_entry.id   AF-A0A6G3PXQ8-F1
#
_cell.length_a   1.000
_cell.length_b   1.000
_cell.length_c   1.000
_cell.angle_alpha   90.00
_cell.angle_beta   90.00
_cell.angle_gamma   90.00
#
_symmetry.space_group_name_H-M   'P 1'
#
loop_
_entity.id
_entity.type
_entity.pdbx_description
1 polymer ?
#
loop_
_entity_poly.entity_id
_entity_poly.type
_entity_poly.pdbx_seq_one_letter_code
_entity_poly.pdbx_strand_id
1 'polypeptide(L)' 'MEITWWGHATCTIEDSGVRVLTDPLFVRRFAHLRRRRGAVPPPSAAAAEVVLVSHLHSDHLHLPSLARLAPGSRLVVPRG' A
#
# COMPACT_ATOMS: atom_id res chain seq x y z
N MET A 1 -14.29 9.56 7.68
CA MET A 1 -13.72 8.48 6.88
C MET A 1 -13.56 8.91 5.43
N GLU A 2 -12.32 8.94 4.94
CA GLU A 2 -11.94 9.17 3.55
C GLU A 2 -11.22 7.94 3.00
N ILE A 3 -11.43 7.62 1.72
CA ILE A 3 -10.75 6.52 1.04
C ILE A 3 -10.16 7.01 -0.27
N THR A 4 -8.85 6.84 -0.44
CA THR A 4 -8.17 7.02 -1.73
C THR A 4 -7.78 5.66 -2.29
N TRP A 5 -8.38 5.29 -3.43
CA TRP A 5 -7.96 4.11 -4.18
C TRP A 5 -6.83 4.45 -5.15
N TRP A 6 -5.68 3.82 -4.96
CA TRP A 6 -4.52 4.03 -5.82
C TRP A 6 -4.42 3.02 -6.96
N GLY A 7 -5.18 1.93 -6.92
CA GLY A 7 -5.16 0.86 -7.93
C GLY A 7 -4.67 -0.47 -7.39
N HIS A 8 -5.13 -1.56 -8.01
CA HIS A 8 -5.05 -2.91 -7.44
C HIS A 8 -5.72 -2.94 -6.06
N ALA A 9 -5.10 -3.56 -5.07
CA ALA A 9 -5.51 -3.56 -3.67
C ALA A 9 -4.86 -2.43 -2.84
N THR A 10 -4.16 -1.47 -3.48
CA THR A 10 -3.54 -0.35 -2.76
C THR A 10 -4.55 0.76 -2.50
N CYS A 11 -4.93 0.94 -1.24
CA CYS A 11 -5.81 2.00 -0.77
C CYS A 11 -5.18 2.73 0.42
N THR A 12 -5.41 4.03 0.50
CA THR A 12 -5.25 4.79 1.75
C THR A 12 -6.64 5.00 2.34
N ILE A 13 -6.80 4.65 3.61
CA ILE A 13 -8.03 4.83 4.38
C ILE A 13 -7.69 5.76 5.54
N GLU A 14 -8.38 6.88 5.63
CA GLU A 14 -8.19 7.88 6.68
C GLU A 14 -9.46 7.97 7.52
N ASP A 15 -9.37 7.57 8.78
CA ASP A 15 -10.49 7.66 9.70
C ASP A 15 -10.04 7.91 11.14
N SER A 16 -10.77 8.77 11.85
CA SER A 16 -10.48 9.10 13.26
C SER A 16 -9.02 9.51 13.55
N GLY A 17 -8.36 10.18 12.59
CA GLY A 17 -6.96 10.59 12.69
C GLY A 17 -5.93 9.47 12.46
N VAL A 18 -6.38 8.28 12.03
CA VAL A 18 -5.53 7.14 11.68
C VAL A 18 -5.58 6.92 10.18
N ARG A 19 -4.41 6.79 9.57
CA ARG A 19 -4.21 6.45 8.17
C ARG A 19 -3.72 5.01 8.05
N VAL A 20 -4.51 4.21 7.34
CA VAL A 20 -4.21 2.83 6.99
C VAL A 20 -3.85 2.74 5.51
N LEU A 21 -2.77 2.05 5.19
CA LEU A 21 -2.38 1.72 3.82
C LEU A 21 -2.51 0.22 3.59
N THR A 22 -3.25 -0.19 2.57
CA THR A 22 -3.41 -1.62 2.22
C THR A 22 -2.48 -2.01 1.09
N ASP A 23 -1.92 -3.23 1.13
CA ASP A 23 -1.23 -3.92 0.03
C ASP A 23 -0.42 -2.98 -0.89
N PRO A 24 0.65 -2.33 -0.38
CA PRO A 24 1.30 -1.23 -1.06
C PRO A 24 2.03 -1.66 -2.34
N LEU A 25 1.57 -1.15 -3.49
CA LEU A 25 2.16 -1.39 -4.80
C LEU A 25 2.50 -0.08 -5.51
N PHE A 26 3.67 0.49 -5.22
CA PHE A 26 4.08 1.84 -5.63
C PHE A 26 4.76 1.91 -7.01
N VAL A 27 4.34 1.05 -7.93
CA VAL A 27 4.99 0.88 -9.25
C VAL A 27 3.99 1.05 -10.40
N ARG A 28 4.49 1.50 -11.55
CA ARG A 28 3.74 1.53 -12.82
C ARG A 28 3.70 0.17 -13.51
N ARG A 29 4.73 -0.65 -13.28
CA ARG A 29 4.91 -1.97 -13.87
C ARG A 29 5.26 -2.97 -12.76
N PHE A 30 4.62 -4.13 -12.80
CA PHE A 30 4.87 -5.24 -11.90
C PHE A 30 5.04 -6.48 -12.77
N ALA A 31 6.26 -7.03 -12.81
CA ALA A 31 6.66 -8.02 -13.81
C ALA A 31 6.27 -7.57 -15.24
N HIS A 32 5.52 -8.39 -15.98
CA HIS A 32 5.04 -8.09 -17.33
C HIS A 32 3.74 -7.25 -17.33
N LEU A 33 3.13 -7.01 -16.16
CA LEU A 33 1.88 -6.28 -16.04
C LEU A 33 2.11 -4.77 -16.00
N ARG A 34 1.18 -4.02 -16.59
CA ARG A 34 1.16 -2.55 -16.59
C ARG A 34 -0.06 -2.06 -15.84
N ARG A 35 0.15 -1.10 -14.92
CA ARG A 35 -0.93 -0.38 -14.25
C ARG A 35 -1.79 0.35 -15.29
N ARG A 36 -3.07 -0.03 -15.38
CA ARG A 36 -4.04 0.58 -16.32
C ARG A 36 -4.89 1.67 -15.69
N ARG A 37 -5.17 1.57 -14.39
CA ARG A 37 -6.00 2.49 -13.62
C ARG A 37 -5.41 2.74 -12.23
N GLY A 38 -5.88 3.81 -11.60
CA GLY A 38 -5.37 4.31 -10.34
C GLY A 38 -4.01 5.01 -10.52
N ALA A 39 -3.84 6.14 -9.85
CA ALA A 39 -2.57 6.85 -9.86
C ALA A 39 -1.50 6.01 -9.15
N VAL A 40 -0.24 6.10 -9.60
CA VAL A 40 0.86 5.58 -8.80
C VAL A 40 0.86 6.36 -7.48
N PRO A 41 0.84 5.69 -6.32
CA PRO A 41 0.88 6.37 -5.04
C PRO A 41 2.04 7.38 -4.98
N PRO A 42 1.77 8.66 -4.65
CA PRO A 42 2.82 9.64 -4.41
C PRO A 42 3.61 9.28 -3.13
N PRO A 43 4.78 9.87 -2.89
CA PRO A 43 5.55 9.63 -1.67
C PRO A 43 4.75 9.85 -0.37
N SER A 44 3.80 10.80 -0.37
CA SER A 44 2.94 11.05 0.80
C SER A 44 2.02 9.88 1.16
N ALA A 45 1.68 9.01 0.22
CA ALA A 45 0.87 7.81 0.48
C ALA A 45 1.66 6.72 1.24
N ALA A 46 2.99 6.82 1.30
CA ALA A 46 3.84 5.92 2.07
C ALA A 46 3.92 6.29 3.57
N ALA A 47 3.39 7.46 3.95
CA ALA A 47 3.20 7.84 5.34
C ALA A 47 1.83 7.35 5.80
N ALA A 48 1.82 6.34 6.67
CA ALA A 48 0.63 5.73 7.27
C ALA A 48 0.98 5.18 8.67
N GLU A 49 0.07 5.24 9.62
CA GLU A 49 0.29 4.67 10.97
C GLU A 49 0.26 3.14 10.93
N VAL A 50 -0.58 2.57 10.06
CA VAL A 50 -0.72 1.12 9.89
C VAL A 50 -0.64 0.75 8.41
N VAL A 51 0.14 -0.28 8.10
CA VAL A 51 0.17 -0.91 6.78
C VAL A 51 -0.34 -2.32 6.90
N LEU A 52 -1.39 -2.66 6.16
CA LEU A 52 -2.01 -3.97 6.17
C LEU A 52 -1.63 -4.73 4.90
N VAL A 53 -1.01 -5.89 5.07
CA VAL A 53 -0.81 -6.87 3.99
C VAL A 53 -1.86 -7.96 4.15
N SER A 54 -2.64 -8.20 3.10
CA SER A 54 -3.72 -9.18 3.12
C SER A 54 -3.24 -10.62 2.98
N HIS A 55 -2.24 -10.87 2.12
CA HIS A 55 -1.64 -12.19 1.86
C HIS A 55 -0.28 -12.06 1.15
N LEU A 56 0.44 -13.18 1.00
CA LEU A 56 1.85 -13.21 0.58
C LEU A 56 2.07 -13.40 -0.94
N HIS A 57 1.10 -13.02 -1.77
CA HIS A 57 1.35 -12.90 -3.22
C HIS A 57 2.14 -11.62 -3.51
N SER A 58 3.03 -11.64 -4.51
CA SER A 58 4.00 -10.55 -4.69
C SER A 58 3.40 -9.24 -5.22
N ASP A 59 2.16 -9.27 -5.72
CA ASP A 59 1.36 -8.09 -6.05
C ASP A 59 0.65 -7.45 -4.84
N HIS A 60 0.64 -8.13 -3.69
CA HIS A 60 0.16 -7.62 -2.40
C HIS A 60 1.31 -7.38 -1.40
N LEU A 61 2.32 -8.26 -1.39
CA LEU A 61 3.56 -8.17 -0.63
C LEU A 61 4.73 -7.75 -1.53
N HIS A 62 4.73 -6.50 -1.98
CA HIS A 62 5.80 -5.97 -2.81
C HIS A 62 6.91 -5.35 -1.94
N LEU A 63 7.95 -6.12 -1.64
CA LEU A 63 9.05 -5.71 -0.75
C LEU A 63 9.69 -4.34 -1.11
N PRO A 64 9.93 -3.99 -2.39
CA PRO A 64 10.45 -2.66 -2.72
C PRO A 64 9.49 -1.51 -2.41
N SER A 65 8.18 -1.75 -2.37
CA SER A 65 7.20 -0.75 -1.92
C SER A 65 7.13 -0.65 -0.40
N LEU A 66 7.25 -1.78 0.32
CA LEU A 66 7.37 -1.78 1.77
C LEU A 66 8.62 -1.04 2.26
N ALA A 67 9.74 -1.15 1.54
CA ALA A 67 10.97 -0.43 1.84
C ALA A 67 10.85 1.11 1.72
N ARG A 68 9.76 1.61 1.10
CA ARG A 68 9.50 3.05 0.94
C ARG A 68 8.59 3.64 2.02
N LEU A 69 8.09 2.82 2.95
CA LEU A 69 7.20 3.27 4.01
C LEU A 69 7.91 4.27 4.94
N ALA A 70 7.15 5.21 5.46
CA ALA A 70 7.66 6.13 6.47
C ALA A 70 8.11 5.35 7.72
N PRO A 71 9.24 5.75 8.35
CA PRO A 71 9.66 5.17 9.63
C PRO A 71 8.54 5.22 10.67
N GLY A 72 8.39 4.17 11.47
CA GLY A 72 7.36 4.08 12.51
C GLY A 72 6.02 3.50 12.07
N SER A 73 5.82 3.25 10.76
CA SER A 73 4.63 2.55 10.25
C SER A 73 4.52 1.15 10.86
N ARG A 74 3.38 0.80 11.46
CA ARG A 74 3.13 -0.55 11.97
C ARG A 74 2.69 -1.47 10.83
N LEU A 75 3.53 -2.42 10.48
CA LEU A 75 3.21 -3.44 9.48
C LEU A 75 2.43 -4.59 10.13
N VAL A 76 1.21 -4.84 9.64
CA VAL A 76 0.35 -5.97 10.02
C VAL A 76 0.28 -6.93 8.85
N VAL A 77 0.63 -8.19 9.10
CA VAL A 77 0.67 -9.27 8.10
C VAL A 77 -0.11 -10.48 8.61
N PRO A 78 -0.54 -11.41 7.73
CA PRO A 78 -1.17 -12.64 8.16
C PRO A 78 -0.22 -13.47 8.99
N ARG A 79 -0.77 -14.19 9.97
CA ARG A 79 -0.02 -15.19 10.72
C ARG A 79 0.36 -16.34 9.77
N GLY A 80 1.64 -16.67 9.69
CA GLY A 80 2.20 -17.74 8.87
C GLY A 80 3.47 -18.26 9.50
#